data_AF-A0A0F5J5V5-F1
#
_entry.id   AF-A0A0F5J5V5-F1
#
_cell.length_a   1.000
_cell.length_b   1.000
_cell.length_c   1.000
_cell.angle_alpha   90.00
_cell.angle_beta   90.00
_cell.angle_gamma   90.00
#
_symmetry.space_group_name_H-M   'P 1'
#
loop_
_entity.id
_entity.type
_entity.pdbx_description
1 polymer ?
#
loop_
_entity_poly.entity_id
_entity_poly.type
_entity_poly.pdbx_seq_one_letter_code
_entity_poly.pdbx_strand_id
1 'polypeptide(L)'
;MNKLIQIASVFLLPALAACSDGNPVQLPEPEPAVRLEGMIGLSTRGVIGSGYEGELEVGFARQDETAASADSYGAWSVCKAVREGGAGSRLIVFDEPQWYPPDGRMIHLHGYYPLGDGMLDLQTGKATFTVDGKTDIMATGCLSGSIYEPVHTCTFRHLLTQVAWACYGDRAELWGAVTKMEVVGVHTRQELDCRLESPSLADISSEGEIQDLLVQDVAGLTVPQVAEGEELPDPQGYILLPVSPVDDGTAEHPLHLQITTTKDGRGNEVETVTPVSVTVEGGFQPGRRHVVSLFFSGNGVVRISSVRVEAWTEHDAGEWPI
;
A
#
# COMPACT_ATOMS: atom_id res chain seq x y z
N MET A 1 -48.90 85.41 0.72
CA MET A 1 -49.81 84.25 0.48
C MET A 1 -49.38 83.64 -0.84
N ASN A 2 -48.89 82.40 -0.99
CA ASN A 2 -48.80 81.23 -0.11
C ASN A 2 -47.49 80.48 -0.40
N LYS A 3 -46.88 79.94 0.66
CA LYS A 3 -45.76 78.99 0.65
C LYS A 3 -46.31 77.55 0.54
N LEU A 4 -45.58 76.65 -0.10
CA LEU A 4 -45.63 75.17 0.06
C LEU A 4 -44.37 74.62 -0.63
N ILE A 5 -43.24 74.46 0.07
CA ILE A 5 -42.79 73.31 0.90
C ILE A 5 -42.50 72.06 0.03
N GLN A 6 -41.21 71.87 -0.25
CA GLN A 6 -40.62 70.62 -0.76
C GLN A 6 -40.58 69.59 0.38
N ILE A 7 -41.04 68.37 0.11
CA ILE A 7 -40.92 67.23 1.02
C ILE A 7 -39.70 66.41 0.58
N ALA A 8 -38.63 66.50 1.37
CA ALA A 8 -37.50 65.59 1.30
C ALA A 8 -37.86 64.31 2.05
N SER A 9 -37.93 63.19 1.33
CA SER A 9 -38.16 61.87 1.91
C SER A 9 -36.85 61.34 2.51
N VAL A 10 -36.70 61.50 3.83
CA VAL A 10 -35.69 60.80 4.63
C VAL A 10 -36.29 59.46 5.06
N PHE A 11 -35.84 58.37 4.45
CA PHE A 11 -36.11 57.02 4.95
C PHE A 11 -35.21 56.76 6.17
N LEU A 12 -35.81 56.79 7.36
CA LEU A 12 -35.20 56.31 8.60
C LEU A 12 -35.30 54.77 8.64
N LEU A 13 -34.16 54.10 8.45
CA LEU A 13 -34.00 52.68 8.76
C LEU A 13 -33.83 52.53 10.28
N PRO A 14 -34.49 51.57 10.95
CA PRO A 14 -34.24 51.29 12.35
C PRO A 14 -32.93 50.52 12.48
N ALA A 15 -32.01 51.07 13.27
CA ALA A 15 -30.84 50.35 13.74
C ALA A 15 -31.30 49.29 14.76
N LEU A 16 -31.36 48.03 14.34
CA LEU A 16 -31.39 46.91 15.27
C LEU A 16 -29.96 46.66 15.75
N ALA A 17 -29.64 47.20 16.92
CA ALA A 17 -28.48 46.77 17.69
C ALA A 17 -28.75 45.37 18.24
N ALA A 18 -28.32 44.35 17.51
CA ALA A 18 -28.13 43.02 18.06
C ALA A 18 -26.70 42.96 18.62
N CYS A 19 -26.55 43.18 19.92
CA CYS A 19 -25.33 42.80 20.64
C CYS A 19 -25.31 41.27 20.69
N SER A 20 -24.61 40.64 19.73
CA SER A 20 -24.16 39.27 19.89
C SER A 20 -22.78 39.35 20.52
N ASP A 21 -22.62 38.81 21.72
CA ASP A 21 -21.33 38.45 22.33
C ASP A 21 -20.71 37.29 21.53
N GLY A 22 -20.44 37.54 20.25
CA GLY A 22 -19.65 36.67 19.40
C GLY A 22 -18.20 37.10 19.55
N ASN A 23 -17.39 36.26 20.19
CA ASN A 23 -15.95 36.32 19.97
C ASN A 23 -15.74 36.37 18.44
N PRO A 24 -14.94 37.30 17.88
CA PRO A 24 -14.70 37.30 16.45
C PRO A 24 -14.18 35.91 16.09
N VAL A 25 -14.85 35.23 15.16
CA VAL A 25 -14.36 33.98 14.61
C VAL A 25 -13.01 34.33 13.99
N GLN A 26 -11.94 33.98 14.68
CA GLN A 26 -10.59 34.18 14.20
C GLN A 26 -10.44 33.23 13.01
N LEU A 27 -10.38 33.79 11.80
CA LEU A 27 -10.10 32.99 10.60
C LEU A 27 -8.74 32.29 10.80
N PRO A 28 -8.59 31.03 10.36
CA PRO A 28 -7.32 30.33 10.45
C PRO A 28 -6.22 31.18 9.83
N GLU A 29 -5.03 31.21 10.45
CA GLU A 29 -3.89 31.86 9.82
C GLU A 29 -3.52 31.08 8.55
N PRO A 30 -3.30 31.77 7.41
CA PRO A 30 -3.01 31.11 6.16
C PRO A 30 -1.64 30.41 6.21
N GLU A 31 -1.60 29.13 5.87
CA GLU A 31 -0.39 28.32 5.77
C GLU A 31 -0.07 28.01 4.30
N PRO A 32 0.81 28.79 3.63
CA PRO A 32 0.97 28.72 2.18
C PRO A 32 1.71 27.46 1.69
N ALA A 33 2.58 26.88 2.51
CA ALA A 33 3.40 25.73 2.13
C ALA A 33 2.72 24.41 2.48
N VAL A 34 2.77 23.43 1.57
CA VAL A 34 2.38 22.06 1.88
C VAL A 34 3.49 21.42 2.71
N ARG A 35 3.16 20.98 3.93
CA ARG A 35 4.07 20.31 4.86
C ARG A 35 3.43 19.02 5.33
N LEU A 36 3.97 17.89 4.89
CA LEU A 36 3.41 16.58 5.19
C LEU A 36 4.38 15.74 6.01
N GLU A 37 3.83 15.01 6.97
CA GLU A 37 4.47 13.85 7.55
C GLU A 37 3.73 12.57 7.11
N GLY A 38 4.49 11.61 6.59
CA GLY A 38 4.00 10.33 6.13
C GLY A 38 4.22 9.23 7.15
N MET A 39 3.13 8.62 7.60
CA MET A 39 3.15 7.32 8.27
C MET A 39 3.04 6.20 7.23
N ILE A 40 3.54 5.01 7.55
CA ILE A 40 3.18 3.77 6.86
C ILE A 40 2.09 3.09 7.72
N GLY A 41 0.87 2.99 7.21
CA GLY A 41 -0.36 2.70 7.97
C GLY A 41 -0.41 1.28 8.54
N LEU A 42 -1.06 1.11 9.71
CA LEU A 42 -1.19 -0.11 10.54
C LEU A 42 -0.21 -1.26 10.22
N SER A 43 1.04 -0.90 10.04
CA SER A 43 2.18 -1.74 10.29
C SER A 43 2.34 -1.67 11.80
N THR A 44 1.79 -2.65 12.52
CA THR A 44 2.09 -2.78 13.96
C THR A 44 3.51 -3.28 14.19
N ARG A 45 4.32 -3.43 13.13
CA ARG A 45 5.78 -3.61 13.01
C ARG A 45 6.05 -3.74 11.48
N GLY A 46 7.14 -3.28 10.86
CA GLY A 46 7.35 -3.27 9.39
C GLY A 46 7.68 -4.62 8.71
N VAL A 47 8.68 -4.73 7.83
CA VAL A 47 9.08 -6.01 7.18
C VAL A 47 10.58 -6.21 7.33
N ILE A 48 11.01 -7.42 7.71
CA ILE A 48 12.45 -7.79 7.65
C ILE A 48 12.93 -7.57 6.22
N GLY A 49 13.83 -6.61 6.01
CA GLY A 49 14.40 -6.31 4.68
C GLY A 49 13.59 -5.37 3.79
N SER A 50 12.50 -4.73 4.26
CA SER A 50 11.76 -3.73 3.45
C SER A 50 12.56 -2.49 3.07
N GLY A 51 13.64 -2.19 3.81
CA GLY A 51 14.38 -0.95 3.64
C GLY A 51 13.64 0.30 4.12
N TYR A 52 12.52 0.18 4.85
CA TYR A 52 11.75 1.33 5.38
C TYR A 52 12.47 2.10 6.50
N GLU A 53 13.55 1.54 7.04
CA GLU A 53 14.53 2.29 7.84
C GLU A 53 15.27 3.34 7.00
N GLY A 54 15.37 3.11 5.69
CA GLY A 54 15.90 4.03 4.70
C GLY A 54 14.84 4.94 4.10
N GLU A 55 15.30 5.93 3.33
CA GLU A 55 14.47 6.86 2.58
C GLU A 55 13.65 6.15 1.51
N LEU A 56 12.42 6.61 1.29
CA LEU A 56 11.53 6.08 0.25
C LEU A 56 11.21 7.16 -0.78
N GLU A 57 11.61 6.92 -2.02
CA GLU A 57 11.23 7.76 -3.17
C GLU A 57 9.73 7.57 -3.47
N VAL A 58 8.95 8.62 -3.27
CA VAL A 58 7.49 8.62 -3.42
C VAL A 58 7.06 9.68 -4.43
N GLY A 59 5.95 9.42 -5.12
CA GLY A 59 5.28 10.39 -5.98
C GLY A 59 4.01 10.90 -5.34
N PHE A 60 3.69 12.17 -5.53
CA PHE A 60 2.36 12.71 -5.23
C PHE A 60 1.68 13.14 -6.52
N ALA A 61 0.59 12.46 -6.87
CA ALA A 61 -0.30 12.94 -7.92
C ALA A 61 -1.07 14.15 -7.38
N ARG A 62 -0.94 15.30 -8.06
CA ARG A 62 -1.51 16.57 -7.64
C ARG A 62 -2.49 17.12 -8.66
N GLN A 63 -3.62 17.63 -8.16
CA GLN A 63 -4.55 18.46 -8.91
C GLN A 63 -4.94 19.70 -8.11
N ASP A 64 -5.11 20.82 -8.78
CA ASP A 64 -5.56 22.06 -8.16
C ASP A 64 -6.96 22.41 -8.68
N GLU A 65 -7.82 22.91 -7.81
CA GLU A 65 -9.12 23.43 -8.19
C GLU A 65 -8.92 24.61 -9.17
N THR A 66 -9.75 24.69 -10.20
CA THR A 66 -9.64 25.71 -11.26
C THR A 66 -10.24 27.05 -10.84
N ALA A 67 -11.31 27.02 -10.04
CA ALA A 67 -11.95 28.18 -9.44
C ALA A 67 -12.48 27.81 -8.06
N ALA A 68 -12.43 28.73 -7.08
CA ALA A 68 -12.87 28.45 -5.73
C ALA A 68 -14.34 27.98 -5.69
N SER A 69 -14.61 26.88 -4.99
CA SER A 69 -15.94 26.26 -4.83
C SER A 69 -16.58 25.74 -6.12
N ALA A 70 -15.77 25.44 -7.13
CA ALA A 70 -16.26 24.95 -8.42
C ALA A 70 -16.30 23.41 -8.51
N ASP A 71 -15.72 22.69 -7.53
CA ASP A 71 -15.52 21.23 -7.57
C ASP A 71 -14.88 20.76 -8.90
N SER A 72 -14.13 21.65 -9.54
CA SER A 72 -13.57 21.46 -10.87
C SER A 72 -12.07 21.58 -10.80
N TYR A 73 -11.37 20.50 -11.16
CA TYR A 73 -9.92 20.38 -11.03
C TYR A 73 -9.21 20.47 -12.38
N GLY A 74 -8.00 21.04 -12.36
CA GLY A 74 -7.14 21.18 -13.53
C GLY A 74 -6.48 19.87 -13.95
N ALA A 75 -5.47 19.97 -14.82
CA ALA A 75 -4.66 18.82 -15.21
C ALA A 75 -3.88 18.24 -14.01
N TRP A 76 -3.61 16.93 -14.06
CA TRP A 76 -2.74 16.30 -13.07
C TRP A 76 -1.29 16.70 -13.26
N SER A 77 -0.54 16.66 -12.16
CA SER A 77 0.91 16.79 -12.13
C SER A 77 1.50 15.78 -11.15
N VAL A 78 2.81 15.52 -11.27
CA VAL A 78 3.55 14.69 -10.31
C VAL A 78 4.47 15.57 -9.50
N CYS A 79 4.35 15.52 -8.18
CA CYS A 79 5.32 16.09 -7.25
C CYS A 79 6.20 14.96 -6.73
N LYS A 80 7.47 14.96 -7.14
CA LYS A 80 8.46 13.99 -6.63
C LYS A 80 8.83 14.37 -5.20
N ALA A 81 8.97 13.36 -4.34
CA ALA A 81 9.33 13.55 -2.94
C ALA A 81 10.06 12.33 -2.39
N VAL A 82 10.64 12.52 -1.21
CA VAL A 82 11.21 11.47 -0.38
C VAL A 82 10.49 11.46 0.95
N ARG A 83 10.03 10.29 1.39
CA ARG A 83 9.71 10.07 2.80
C ARG A 83 11.01 9.73 3.52
N GLU A 84 11.37 10.50 4.54
CA GLU A 84 12.56 10.23 5.34
C GLU A 84 12.49 8.82 5.98
N GLY A 85 13.67 8.22 6.16
CA GLY A 85 13.80 6.90 6.74
C GLY A 85 13.42 6.83 8.22
N GLY A 86 13.03 5.64 8.66
CA GLY A 86 12.78 5.31 10.05
C GLY A 86 11.31 5.12 10.42
N ALA A 87 11.11 4.63 11.65
CA ALA A 87 9.80 4.23 12.16
C ALA A 87 8.86 5.43 12.41
N GLY A 88 7.55 5.22 12.29
CA GLY A 88 6.52 6.21 12.62
C GLY A 88 6.26 7.26 11.53
N SER A 89 5.72 8.41 11.96
CA SER A 89 5.50 9.57 11.09
C SER A 89 6.85 10.18 10.73
N ARG A 90 7.12 10.36 9.43
CA ARG A 90 8.37 10.90 8.90
C ARG A 90 8.12 12.02 7.92
N LEU A 91 9.02 12.99 7.85
CA LEU A 91 8.84 14.12 6.96
C LEU A 91 8.78 13.66 5.49
N ILE A 92 7.88 14.28 4.73
CA ILE A 92 7.87 14.23 3.27
C ILE A 92 8.63 15.45 2.75
N VAL A 93 9.76 15.21 2.11
CA VAL A 93 10.60 16.23 1.50
C VAL A 93 10.34 16.22 0.01
N PHE A 94 9.62 17.22 -0.51
CA PHE A 94 9.43 17.39 -1.95
C PHE A 94 10.71 17.88 -2.60
N ASP A 95 11.02 17.37 -3.80
CA ASP A 95 12.15 17.85 -4.62
C ASP A 95 12.01 19.35 -4.91
N GLU A 96 10.76 19.76 -5.21
CA GLU A 96 10.38 21.15 -5.42
C GLU A 96 9.33 21.55 -4.38
N PRO A 97 9.49 22.71 -3.69
CA PRO A 97 8.53 23.18 -2.70
C PRO A 97 7.10 23.27 -3.26
N GLN A 98 6.15 22.68 -2.55
CA GLN A 98 4.74 22.68 -2.92
C GLN A 98 3.97 23.74 -2.13
N TRP A 99 3.08 24.45 -2.82
CA TRP A 99 2.31 25.56 -2.24
C TRP A 99 0.82 25.41 -2.51
N TYR A 100 -0.02 25.82 -1.55
CA TYR A 100 -1.45 25.97 -1.76
C TYR A 100 -1.75 27.22 -2.62
N PRO A 101 -2.84 27.20 -3.41
CA PRO A 101 -3.32 28.40 -4.07
C PRO A 101 -3.62 29.53 -3.06
N PRO A 102 -3.16 30.77 -3.30
CA PRO A 102 -3.29 31.87 -2.35
C PRO A 102 -4.73 32.39 -2.20
N ASP A 103 -5.61 32.02 -3.13
CA ASP A 103 -7.03 32.39 -3.16
C ASP A 103 -7.92 31.43 -2.37
N GLY A 104 -7.34 30.46 -1.66
CA GLY A 104 -8.08 29.50 -0.84
C GLY A 104 -8.65 28.32 -1.62
N ARG A 105 -8.32 28.18 -2.92
CA ARG A 105 -8.69 27.00 -3.70
C ARG A 105 -8.10 25.72 -3.11
N MET A 106 -8.84 24.63 -3.25
CA MET A 106 -8.43 23.31 -2.77
C MET A 106 -7.39 22.70 -3.71
N ILE A 107 -6.53 21.87 -3.14
CA ILE A 107 -5.69 20.93 -3.89
C ILE A 107 -6.08 19.50 -3.51
N HIS A 108 -5.89 18.58 -4.45
CA HIS A 108 -5.86 17.15 -4.21
C HIS A 108 -4.43 16.63 -4.30
N LEU A 109 -4.05 15.76 -3.37
CA LEU A 109 -2.76 15.08 -3.34
C LEU A 109 -2.96 13.59 -3.06
N HIS A 110 -2.36 12.72 -3.87
CA HIS A 110 -2.34 11.28 -3.62
C HIS A 110 -0.91 10.77 -3.66
N GLY A 111 -0.37 10.40 -2.50
CA GLY A 111 0.97 9.83 -2.38
C GLY A 111 0.98 8.36 -2.80
N TYR A 112 1.97 7.95 -3.59
CA TYR A 112 2.18 6.55 -4.00
C TYR A 112 3.66 6.18 -4.00
N TYR A 113 3.93 4.89 -3.77
CA TYR A 113 5.24 4.26 -3.80
C TYR A 113 5.13 2.92 -4.56
N PRO A 114 6.15 2.52 -5.35
CA PRO A 114 7.37 3.27 -5.64
C PRO A 114 7.13 4.44 -6.62
N LEU A 115 8.03 5.42 -6.59
CA LEU A 115 8.12 6.42 -7.65
C LEU A 115 8.85 5.83 -8.87
N GLY A 116 8.33 6.14 -10.06
CA GLY A 116 9.00 5.87 -11.33
C GLY A 116 8.56 6.84 -12.41
N ASP A 117 9.42 7.04 -13.41
CA ASP A 117 9.16 8.00 -14.47
C ASP A 117 8.03 7.53 -15.40
N GLY A 118 7.10 8.44 -15.70
CA GLY A 118 5.98 8.17 -16.62
C GLY A 118 4.92 7.21 -16.09
N MET A 119 4.93 6.87 -14.79
CA MET A 119 3.95 5.97 -14.20
C MET A 119 2.54 6.58 -14.10
N LEU A 120 2.44 7.89 -13.88
CA LEU A 120 1.15 8.61 -13.80
C LEU A 120 0.73 9.11 -15.18
N ASP A 121 -0.45 8.68 -15.64
CA ASP A 121 -1.13 9.32 -16.75
C ASP A 121 -1.73 10.66 -16.29
N LEU A 122 -1.19 11.77 -16.80
CA LEU A 122 -1.59 13.12 -16.40
C LEU A 122 -2.99 13.55 -16.89
N GLN A 123 -3.59 12.80 -17.82
CA GLN A 123 -4.96 13.03 -18.25
C GLN A 123 -5.95 12.31 -17.33
N THR A 124 -5.62 11.09 -16.95
CA THR A 124 -6.53 10.23 -16.20
C THR A 124 -6.21 10.13 -14.71
N GLY A 125 -5.10 10.67 -14.21
CA GLY A 125 -4.75 10.58 -12.79
C GLY A 125 -4.55 9.15 -12.32
N LYS A 126 -4.18 8.25 -13.22
CA LYS A 126 -4.00 6.84 -12.93
C LYS A 126 -2.53 6.47 -12.99
N ALA A 127 -2.04 5.84 -11.92
CA ALA A 127 -0.67 5.39 -11.83
C ALA A 127 -0.60 3.89 -12.12
N THR A 128 0.36 3.47 -12.94
CA THR A 128 0.51 2.05 -13.29
C THR A 128 1.79 1.45 -12.71
N PHE A 129 1.68 0.25 -12.16
CA PHE A 129 2.75 -0.49 -11.49
C PHE A 129 2.94 -1.88 -12.12
N THR A 130 4.13 -2.43 -11.95
CA THR A 130 4.45 -3.82 -12.25
C THR A 130 4.88 -4.53 -10.97
N VAL A 131 4.16 -5.58 -10.58
CA VAL A 131 4.47 -6.41 -9.41
C VAL A 131 5.56 -7.41 -9.78
N ASP A 132 6.66 -7.38 -9.04
CA ASP A 132 7.85 -8.20 -9.26
C ASP A 132 8.06 -9.28 -8.19
N GLY A 133 7.13 -9.39 -7.24
CA GLY A 133 7.19 -10.34 -6.13
C GLY A 133 7.96 -9.85 -4.91
N LYS A 134 8.62 -8.68 -4.94
CA LYS A 134 9.47 -8.19 -3.86
C LYS A 134 9.25 -6.72 -3.49
N THR A 135 8.90 -5.89 -4.47
CA THR A 135 8.73 -4.44 -4.31
C THR A 135 7.30 -4.17 -3.87
N ASP A 136 7.16 -3.52 -2.73
CA ASP A 136 5.85 -3.17 -2.21
C ASP A 136 5.23 -2.02 -2.98
N ILE A 137 3.91 -2.00 -3.04
CA ILE A 137 3.14 -0.89 -3.62
C ILE A 137 2.28 -0.31 -2.52
N MET A 138 2.48 0.97 -2.23
CA MET A 138 1.75 1.67 -1.18
C MET A 138 1.14 2.95 -1.69
N ALA A 139 0.01 3.37 -1.12
CA ALA A 139 -0.56 4.68 -1.42
C ALA A 139 -1.37 5.27 -0.26
N THR A 140 -1.58 6.59 -0.27
CA THR A 140 -2.21 7.32 0.82
C THR A 140 -3.73 7.35 0.76
N GLY A 141 -4.31 7.33 -0.43
CA GLY A 141 -5.66 7.88 -0.63
C GLY A 141 -5.60 9.37 -0.95
N CYS A 142 -6.64 9.87 -1.61
CA CYS A 142 -6.75 11.27 -2.00
C CYS A 142 -6.90 12.17 -0.77
N LEU A 143 -5.93 13.07 -0.57
CA LEU A 143 -5.91 14.09 0.46
C LEU A 143 -6.41 15.40 -0.16
N SER A 144 -7.21 16.15 0.58
CA SER A 144 -7.72 17.47 0.14
C SER A 144 -7.36 18.54 1.16
N GLY A 145 -6.91 19.70 0.71
CA GLY A 145 -6.62 20.83 1.60
C GLY A 145 -6.45 22.16 0.88
N SER A 146 -6.42 23.24 1.66
CA SER A 146 -6.19 24.62 1.20
C SER A 146 -5.23 25.35 2.13
N ILE A 147 -4.94 26.61 1.79
CA ILE A 147 -4.15 27.51 2.66
C ILE A 147 -4.80 27.76 4.04
N TYR A 148 -6.12 27.57 4.18
CA TYR A 148 -6.85 27.77 5.44
C TYR A 148 -7.18 26.46 6.15
N GLU A 149 -7.15 25.35 5.42
CA GLU A 149 -7.35 23.99 5.91
C GLU A 149 -6.23 23.09 5.36
N PRO A 150 -4.98 23.29 5.82
CA PRO A 150 -3.84 22.53 5.31
C PRO A 150 -3.88 21.06 5.74
N VAL A 151 -3.27 20.22 4.92
CA VAL A 151 -3.03 18.80 5.25
C VAL A 151 -1.63 18.68 5.84
N HIS A 152 -1.53 18.02 6.99
CA HIS A 152 -0.26 17.83 7.68
C HIS A 152 0.23 16.39 7.70
N THR A 153 -0.67 15.43 7.50
CA THR A 153 -0.36 14.01 7.66
C THR A 153 -0.88 13.20 6.50
N CYS A 154 -0.12 12.20 6.09
CA CYS A 154 -0.57 11.18 5.16
C CYS A 154 -0.21 9.78 5.68
N THR A 155 -0.88 8.75 5.18
CA THR A 155 -0.63 7.37 5.61
C THR A 155 -0.56 6.44 4.41
N PHE A 156 0.64 6.00 4.05
CA PHE A 156 0.89 5.02 3.00
C PHE A 156 0.39 3.65 3.45
N ARG A 157 -0.60 3.10 2.76
CA ARG A 157 -1.15 1.77 3.02
C ARG A 157 -0.61 0.78 1.99
N HIS A 158 -0.19 -0.38 2.47
CA HIS A 158 0.15 -1.55 1.65
C HIS A 158 -1.06 -1.94 0.78
N LEU A 159 -0.87 -1.94 -0.54
CA LEU A 159 -1.91 -2.33 -1.49
C LEU A 159 -1.77 -3.79 -1.96
N LEU A 160 -0.61 -4.39 -1.69
CA LEU A 160 -0.33 -5.80 -1.94
C LEU A 160 -0.60 -6.67 -0.70
N THR A 161 -0.63 -7.97 -0.90
CA THR A 161 -0.56 -8.98 0.17
C THR A 161 0.86 -9.53 0.27
N GLN A 162 1.31 -9.88 1.47
CA GLN A 162 2.51 -10.69 1.65
C GLN A 162 2.11 -12.15 1.88
N VAL A 163 2.74 -13.08 1.17
CA VAL A 163 2.64 -14.51 1.43
C VAL A 163 4.00 -15.00 1.90
N ALA A 164 4.05 -15.66 3.06
CA ALA A 164 5.26 -16.20 3.64
C ALA A 164 5.14 -17.71 3.85
N TRP A 165 6.27 -18.41 3.80
CA TRP A 165 6.29 -19.89 3.75
C TRP A 165 7.00 -20.48 4.97
N ALA A 166 6.30 -21.33 5.71
CA ALA A 166 6.91 -22.17 6.74
C ALA A 166 7.02 -23.61 6.21
N CYS A 167 8.17 -23.95 5.64
CA CYS A 167 8.44 -25.28 5.11
C CYS A 167 8.92 -26.19 6.23
N TYR A 168 8.43 -27.43 6.28
CA TYR A 168 8.86 -28.47 7.21
C TYR A 168 8.48 -29.86 6.71
N GLY A 169 9.05 -30.93 7.26
CA GLY A 169 8.70 -32.30 6.90
C GLY A 169 8.96 -33.31 8.02
N ASP A 170 8.37 -34.50 7.92
CA ASP A 170 8.65 -35.62 8.84
C ASP A 170 9.87 -36.44 8.41
N ARG A 171 10.21 -36.36 7.12
CA ARG A 171 11.37 -36.99 6.46
C ARG A 171 12.01 -36.02 5.48
N ALA A 172 12.44 -34.87 5.99
CA ALA A 172 12.94 -33.76 5.18
C ALA A 172 14.19 -34.11 4.33
N GLU A 173 15.00 -35.07 4.80
CA GLU A 173 16.20 -35.56 4.10
C GLU A 173 15.90 -36.18 2.73
N LEU A 174 14.65 -36.61 2.50
CA LEU A 174 14.18 -37.19 1.24
C LEU A 174 13.97 -36.14 0.14
N TRP A 175 13.90 -34.86 0.51
CA TRP A 175 13.67 -33.73 -0.38
C TRP A 175 14.95 -32.94 -0.68
N GLY A 176 15.96 -33.04 0.19
CA GLY A 176 17.19 -32.26 0.05
C GLY A 176 16.92 -30.76 0.20
N ALA A 177 17.59 -29.93 -0.60
CA ALA A 177 17.39 -28.48 -0.58
C ALA A 177 16.28 -28.05 -1.56
N VAL A 178 15.51 -27.04 -1.17
CA VAL A 178 14.67 -26.24 -2.06
C VAL A 178 15.58 -25.33 -2.86
N THR A 179 15.56 -25.42 -4.18
CA THR A 179 16.40 -24.59 -5.07
C THR A 179 15.63 -23.40 -5.62
N LYS A 180 14.31 -23.54 -5.78
CA LYS A 180 13.44 -22.51 -6.36
C LYS A 180 12.01 -22.70 -5.88
N MET A 181 11.29 -21.60 -5.63
CA MET A 181 9.83 -21.64 -5.55
C MET A 181 9.25 -20.50 -6.40
N GLU A 182 8.19 -20.79 -7.13
CA GLU A 182 7.53 -19.84 -8.04
C GLU A 182 6.03 -19.86 -7.82
N VAL A 183 5.44 -18.68 -7.72
CA VAL A 183 4.00 -18.50 -7.83
C VAL A 183 3.66 -18.32 -9.31
N VAL A 184 2.77 -19.17 -9.82
CA VAL A 184 2.46 -19.27 -11.24
C VAL A 184 1.28 -18.38 -11.61
N GLY A 185 1.37 -17.73 -12.77
CA GLY A 185 0.25 -17.02 -13.36
C GLY A 185 -0.17 -15.74 -12.62
N VAL A 186 0.79 -14.98 -12.09
CA VAL A 186 0.52 -13.73 -11.39
C VAL A 186 0.24 -12.62 -12.40
N HIS A 187 -0.87 -11.91 -12.19
CA HIS A 187 -1.25 -10.74 -12.97
C HIS A 187 -0.41 -9.52 -12.54
N THR A 188 0.69 -9.26 -13.23
CA THR A 188 1.72 -8.33 -12.73
C THR A 188 1.42 -6.85 -12.98
N ARG A 189 0.50 -6.50 -13.89
CA ARG A 189 0.23 -5.09 -14.24
C ARG A 189 -0.96 -4.55 -13.46
N GLN A 190 -0.72 -3.54 -12.64
CA GLN A 190 -1.70 -3.02 -11.68
C GLN A 190 -1.88 -1.50 -11.85
N GLU A 191 -3.10 -1.01 -11.66
CA GLU A 191 -3.47 0.40 -11.80
C GLU A 191 -4.03 0.96 -10.49
N LEU A 192 -3.58 2.14 -10.09
CA LEU A 192 -4.10 2.93 -8.98
C LEU A 192 -4.81 4.17 -9.52
N ASP A 193 -6.08 4.38 -9.17
CA ASP A 193 -6.77 5.64 -9.43
C ASP A 193 -6.52 6.64 -8.30
N CYS A 194 -5.79 7.72 -8.59
CA CYS A 194 -5.38 8.70 -7.58
C CYS A 194 -6.53 9.57 -7.04
N ARG A 195 -7.75 9.41 -7.56
CA ARG A 195 -8.94 10.09 -7.02
C ARG A 195 -9.52 9.40 -5.80
N LEU A 196 -9.20 8.12 -5.58
CA LEU A 196 -9.85 7.33 -4.54
C LEU A 196 -9.36 7.75 -3.15
N GLU A 197 -10.30 8.02 -2.24
CA GLU A 197 -10.00 8.26 -0.81
C GLU A 197 -9.45 7.00 -0.13
N SER A 198 -9.97 5.82 -0.51
CA SER A 198 -9.43 4.53 -0.12
C SER A 198 -8.66 3.93 -1.30
N PRO A 199 -7.31 3.89 -1.24
CA PRO A 199 -6.52 3.41 -2.36
C PRO A 199 -6.66 1.89 -2.52
N SER A 200 -6.74 1.44 -3.77
CA SER A 200 -6.76 0.03 -4.15
C SER A 200 -6.15 -0.13 -5.54
N LEU A 201 -5.60 -1.31 -5.82
CA LEU A 201 -5.11 -1.66 -7.15
C LEU A 201 -6.19 -2.38 -7.95
N ALA A 202 -6.28 -2.04 -9.23
CA ALA A 202 -7.06 -2.78 -10.23
C ALA A 202 -6.10 -3.54 -11.15
N ASP A 203 -6.42 -4.80 -11.43
CA ASP A 203 -5.70 -5.56 -12.43
C ASP A 203 -6.03 -5.06 -13.84
N ILE A 204 -4.99 -4.76 -14.61
CA ILE A 204 -5.08 -4.36 -16.02
C ILE A 204 -4.13 -5.19 -16.90
N SER A 205 -3.69 -6.34 -16.40
CA SER A 205 -2.74 -7.22 -17.08
C SER A 205 -3.30 -7.76 -18.40
N SER A 206 -2.50 -7.61 -19.44
CA SER A 206 -2.67 -8.37 -20.68
C SER A 206 -2.06 -9.78 -20.54
N GLU A 207 -2.32 -10.69 -21.49
CA GLU A 207 -1.78 -12.06 -21.45
C GLU A 207 -0.25 -12.11 -21.29
N GLY A 208 0.48 -11.16 -21.86
CA GLY A 208 1.95 -11.07 -21.73
C GLY A 208 2.44 -10.54 -20.38
N GLU A 209 1.54 -10.05 -19.54
CA GLU A 209 1.82 -9.50 -18.21
C GLU A 209 1.36 -10.46 -17.09
N ILE A 210 0.88 -11.65 -17.47
CA ILE A 210 0.65 -12.77 -16.56
C ILE A 210 1.95 -13.59 -16.51
N GLN A 211 2.62 -13.60 -15.36
CA GLN A 211 3.97 -14.15 -15.23
C GLN A 211 4.14 -14.99 -13.97
N ASP A 212 5.12 -15.89 -14.01
CA ASP A 212 5.53 -16.65 -12.83
C ASP A 212 6.53 -15.79 -12.03
N LEU A 213 6.26 -15.62 -10.75
CA LEU A 213 7.09 -14.79 -9.86
C LEU A 213 7.84 -15.66 -8.85
N LEU A 214 9.12 -15.34 -8.65
CA LEU A 214 9.98 -16.05 -7.71
C LEU A 214 9.65 -15.67 -6.27
N VAL A 215 9.57 -16.67 -5.42
CA VAL A 215 9.58 -16.49 -3.97
C VAL A 215 10.99 -16.09 -3.53
N GLN A 216 11.07 -15.10 -2.65
CA GLN A 216 12.32 -14.57 -2.11
C GLN A 216 12.83 -15.42 -0.94
N ASP A 217 14.16 -15.44 -0.77
CA ASP A 217 14.89 -16.04 0.36
C ASP A 217 14.76 -17.57 0.56
N VAL A 218 14.37 -18.30 -0.48
CA VAL A 218 14.13 -19.76 -0.38
C VAL A 218 15.16 -20.62 -1.10
N ALA A 219 16.04 -20.00 -1.88
CA ALA A 219 17.07 -20.72 -2.62
C ALA A 219 18.10 -21.33 -1.65
N GLY A 220 18.30 -22.64 -1.74
CA GLY A 220 19.19 -23.38 -0.85
C GLY A 220 18.57 -23.72 0.52
N LEU A 221 17.29 -23.43 0.72
CA LEU A 221 16.60 -23.73 1.97
C LEU A 221 16.59 -25.25 2.21
N THR A 222 17.14 -25.67 3.34
CA THR A 222 16.99 -27.06 3.82
C THR A 222 15.69 -27.15 4.59
N VAL A 223 14.82 -28.07 4.20
CA VAL A 223 13.54 -28.29 4.90
C VAL A 223 13.84 -28.79 6.32
N PRO A 224 13.36 -28.11 7.38
CA PRO A 224 13.47 -28.59 8.75
C PRO A 224 12.67 -29.88 8.96
N GLN A 225 13.25 -30.83 9.71
CA GLN A 225 12.51 -32.00 10.18
C GLN A 225 11.77 -31.64 11.48
N VAL A 226 10.46 -31.85 11.51
CA VAL A 226 9.59 -31.50 12.65
C VAL A 226 8.68 -32.70 12.96
N ALA A 227 8.67 -33.14 14.21
CA ALA A 227 7.81 -34.24 14.64
C ALA A 227 6.36 -33.79 14.87
N GLU A 228 5.44 -34.74 14.92
CA GLU A 228 4.03 -34.46 15.22
C GLU A 228 3.88 -33.80 16.59
N GLY A 229 3.23 -32.63 16.63
CA GLY A 229 2.99 -31.88 17.87
C GLY A 229 4.11 -30.93 18.28
N GLU A 230 5.21 -30.86 17.54
CA GLU A 230 6.25 -29.83 17.73
C GLU A 230 5.85 -28.48 17.11
N GLU A 231 6.49 -27.42 17.59
CA GLU A 231 6.30 -26.07 17.06
C GLU A 231 6.81 -25.96 15.62
N LEU A 232 6.03 -25.29 14.77
CA LEU A 232 6.39 -25.09 13.37
C LEU A 232 7.52 -24.06 13.27
N PRO A 233 8.41 -24.18 12.27
CA PRO A 233 9.48 -23.22 12.09
C PRO A 233 8.92 -21.85 11.70
N ASP A 234 9.71 -20.82 11.98
CA ASP A 234 9.45 -19.48 11.47
C ASP A 234 9.42 -19.47 9.93
N PRO A 235 8.67 -18.54 9.32
CA PRO A 235 8.61 -18.44 7.86
C PRO A 235 9.98 -18.12 7.26
N GLN A 236 10.41 -18.89 6.25
CA GLN A 236 11.76 -18.85 5.67
C GLN A 236 11.85 -18.10 4.33
N GLY A 237 10.74 -17.58 3.82
CA GLY A 237 10.71 -16.85 2.57
C GLY A 237 9.39 -16.13 2.36
N TYR A 238 9.35 -15.22 1.40
CA TYR A 238 8.18 -14.40 1.14
C TYR A 238 8.00 -14.02 -0.33
N ILE A 239 6.80 -13.56 -0.67
CA ILE A 239 6.48 -12.94 -1.94
C ILE A 239 5.38 -11.89 -1.75
N LEU A 240 5.45 -10.80 -2.51
CA LEU A 240 4.42 -9.77 -2.57
C LEU A 240 3.54 -9.97 -3.81
N LEU A 241 2.24 -10.04 -3.61
CA LEU A 241 1.30 -10.36 -4.68
C LEU A 241 0.18 -9.32 -4.77
N PRO A 242 -0.39 -9.10 -5.97
CA PRO A 242 -1.66 -8.39 -6.09
C PRO A 242 -2.70 -9.07 -5.21
N VAL A 243 -3.58 -8.26 -4.64
CA VAL A 243 -4.78 -8.79 -4.01
C VAL A 243 -5.71 -9.20 -5.13
N SER A 244 -5.95 -10.49 -5.30
CA SER A 244 -6.97 -10.99 -6.22
C SER A 244 -8.35 -10.68 -5.64
N PRO A 245 -9.20 -9.85 -6.28
CA PRO A 245 -10.62 -9.88 -6.00
C PRO A 245 -11.27 -10.90 -6.93
N VAL A 246 -11.83 -11.96 -6.37
CA VAL A 246 -12.97 -12.65 -6.95
C VAL A 246 -13.91 -12.82 -5.76
N ASP A 247 -15.19 -12.50 -5.92
CA ASP A 247 -16.17 -12.28 -4.84
C ASP A 247 -16.36 -13.48 -3.86
N ASP A 248 -15.58 -14.56 -4.00
CA ASP A 248 -15.61 -15.84 -3.28
C ASP A 248 -14.23 -16.30 -2.69
N GLY A 249 -13.17 -15.49 -2.80
CA GLY A 249 -11.83 -15.82 -2.27
C GLY A 249 -10.99 -16.70 -3.21
N THR A 250 -10.00 -17.43 -2.70
CA THR A 250 -9.15 -18.31 -3.54
C THR A 250 -9.75 -19.71 -3.73
N ALA A 251 -11.03 -19.93 -3.41
CA ALA A 251 -11.66 -21.25 -3.49
C ALA A 251 -11.80 -21.70 -4.96
N GLU A 252 -12.26 -20.80 -5.83
CA GLU A 252 -12.36 -21.01 -7.27
C GLU A 252 -11.03 -20.72 -7.99
N HIS A 253 -10.18 -19.87 -7.39
CA HIS A 253 -8.91 -19.42 -7.96
C HIS A 253 -7.76 -19.58 -6.95
N PRO A 254 -7.27 -20.82 -6.73
CA PRO A 254 -6.16 -21.06 -5.81
C PRO A 254 -4.86 -20.43 -6.31
N LEU A 255 -4.00 -20.05 -5.37
CA LEU A 255 -2.64 -19.67 -5.70
C LEU A 255 -1.85 -20.92 -6.10
N HIS A 256 -1.32 -20.95 -7.32
CA HIS A 256 -0.51 -22.06 -7.79
C HIS A 256 0.98 -21.81 -7.49
N LEU A 257 1.61 -22.77 -6.83
CA LEU A 257 3.01 -22.74 -6.47
C LEU A 257 3.74 -23.91 -7.14
N GLN A 258 4.93 -23.68 -7.67
CA GLN A 258 5.87 -24.70 -8.11
C GLN A 258 7.10 -24.69 -7.22
N ILE A 259 7.40 -25.83 -6.60
CA ILE A 259 8.55 -26.00 -5.69
C ILE A 259 9.57 -26.89 -6.37
N THR A 260 10.77 -26.38 -6.60
CA THR A 260 11.90 -27.15 -7.13
C THR A 260 12.81 -27.58 -6.00
N THR A 261 13.10 -28.88 -5.93
CA THR A 261 13.95 -29.48 -4.90
C THR A 261 15.02 -30.36 -5.53
N THR A 262 16.13 -30.56 -4.82
CA THR A 262 17.26 -31.40 -5.29
C THR A 262 16.96 -32.91 -5.30
N LYS A 263 15.87 -33.34 -4.64
CA LYS A 263 15.45 -34.74 -4.59
C LYS A 263 13.96 -34.88 -4.81
N ASP A 264 13.52 -36.07 -5.19
CA ASP A 264 12.13 -36.37 -5.55
C ASP A 264 11.15 -36.60 -4.38
N GLY A 265 11.56 -36.29 -3.14
CA GLY A 265 10.79 -36.59 -1.93
C GLY A 265 10.74 -38.08 -1.58
N ARG A 266 11.51 -38.92 -2.27
CA ARG A 266 11.77 -40.34 -1.95
C ARG A 266 13.26 -40.61 -1.69
N GLY A 267 14.08 -39.56 -1.67
CA GLY A 267 15.52 -39.61 -1.40
C GLY A 267 16.39 -39.76 -2.64
N ASN A 268 15.82 -39.83 -3.85
CA ASN A 268 16.62 -39.90 -5.07
C ASN A 268 17.13 -38.50 -5.45
N GLU A 269 18.40 -38.37 -5.79
CA GLU A 269 19.04 -37.11 -6.22
C GLU A 269 18.62 -36.72 -7.65
N VAL A 270 17.35 -36.35 -7.79
CA VAL A 270 16.73 -35.92 -9.04
C VAL A 270 16.02 -34.60 -8.77
N GLU A 271 16.42 -33.56 -9.51
CA GLU A 271 15.72 -32.28 -9.46
C GLU A 271 14.25 -32.47 -9.82
N THR A 272 13.37 -32.08 -8.91
CA THR A 272 11.94 -32.36 -9.01
C THR A 272 11.14 -31.10 -8.75
N VAL A 273 10.20 -30.81 -9.65
CA VAL A 273 9.22 -29.74 -9.51
C VAL A 273 7.91 -30.32 -8.97
N THR A 274 7.48 -29.87 -7.79
CA THR A 274 6.23 -30.28 -7.16
C THR A 274 5.23 -29.12 -7.21
N PRO A 275 4.08 -29.29 -7.88
CA PRO A 275 3.01 -28.30 -7.86
C PRO A 275 2.21 -28.37 -6.55
N VAL A 276 1.85 -27.21 -6.02
CA VAL A 276 1.01 -27.03 -4.83
C VAL A 276 -0.05 -25.97 -5.12
N SER A 277 -1.29 -26.21 -4.71
CA SER A 277 -2.38 -25.24 -4.83
C SER A 277 -2.77 -24.74 -3.45
N VAL A 278 -2.68 -23.44 -3.21
CA VAL A 278 -2.98 -22.79 -1.93
C VAL A 278 -4.34 -22.13 -1.97
N THR A 279 -5.18 -22.48 -1.00
CA THR A 279 -6.44 -21.81 -0.73
C THR A 279 -6.41 -21.13 0.64
N VAL A 280 -6.90 -19.91 0.68
CA VAL A 280 -7.03 -19.03 1.84
C VAL A 280 -8.49 -18.64 1.98
N GLU A 281 -9.09 -18.97 3.12
CA GLU A 281 -10.45 -18.55 3.46
C GLU A 281 -10.53 -17.02 3.54
N GLY A 282 -11.53 -16.42 2.89
CA GLY A 282 -11.65 -14.95 2.79
C GLY A 282 -10.66 -14.30 1.82
N GLY A 283 -9.89 -15.10 1.08
CA GLY A 283 -8.94 -14.63 0.07
C GLY A 283 -7.71 -13.94 0.66
N PHE A 284 -6.83 -13.50 -0.24
CA PHE A 284 -5.75 -12.60 0.14
C PHE A 284 -6.28 -11.19 0.38
N GLN A 285 -5.69 -10.47 1.33
CA GLN A 285 -6.13 -9.13 1.75
C GLN A 285 -4.98 -8.13 1.66
N PRO A 286 -5.24 -6.88 1.28
CA PRO A 286 -4.21 -5.84 1.21
C PRO A 286 -3.66 -5.57 2.61
N GLY A 287 -2.35 -5.38 2.73
CA GLY A 287 -1.69 -5.09 4.00
C GLY A 287 -1.74 -6.22 5.03
N ARG A 288 -1.98 -7.46 4.57
CA ARG A 288 -1.94 -8.65 5.42
C ARG A 288 -0.78 -9.56 5.03
N ARG A 289 -0.28 -10.30 6.03
CA ARG A 289 0.68 -11.37 5.85
C ARG A 289 -0.03 -12.71 6.02
N HIS A 290 0.13 -13.58 5.04
CA HIS A 290 -0.43 -14.93 5.03
C HIS A 290 0.71 -15.92 5.18
N VAL A 291 0.81 -16.56 6.34
CA VAL A 291 1.81 -17.59 6.60
C VAL A 291 1.25 -18.95 6.20
N VAL A 292 1.77 -19.50 5.11
CA VAL A 292 1.37 -20.80 4.57
C VAL A 292 2.38 -21.84 5.04
N SER A 293 1.89 -22.84 5.77
CA SER A 293 2.72 -23.95 6.26
C SER A 293 2.71 -25.09 5.26
N LEU A 294 3.89 -25.43 4.73
CA LEU A 294 4.09 -26.46 3.72
C LEU A 294 4.74 -27.69 4.36
N PHE A 295 4.01 -28.80 4.35
CA PHE A 295 4.46 -30.10 4.84
C PHE A 295 5.00 -30.96 3.70
N PHE A 296 6.30 -31.21 3.70
CA PHE A 296 7.05 -32.06 2.79
C PHE A 296 7.01 -33.50 3.31
N SER A 297 6.09 -34.31 2.78
CA SER A 297 5.89 -35.67 3.27
C SER A 297 6.82 -36.68 2.60
N GLY A 298 7.20 -37.73 3.32
CA GLY A 298 8.10 -38.77 2.78
C GLY A 298 7.52 -39.67 1.68
N ASN A 299 6.33 -39.38 1.14
CA ASN A 299 5.74 -40.08 0.00
C ASN A 299 5.91 -39.33 -1.35
N GLY A 300 6.65 -38.21 -1.35
CA GLY A 300 6.86 -37.38 -2.53
C GLY A 300 5.75 -36.36 -2.79
N VAL A 301 4.95 -36.03 -1.77
CA VAL A 301 3.89 -35.00 -1.87
C VAL A 301 4.17 -33.86 -0.88
N VAL A 302 3.97 -32.63 -1.34
CA VAL A 302 3.90 -31.44 -0.48
C VAL A 302 2.43 -31.11 -0.21
N ARG A 303 2.07 -30.84 1.04
CA ARG A 303 0.70 -30.52 1.48
C ARG A 303 0.68 -29.22 2.25
N ILE A 304 -0.44 -28.51 2.19
CA ILE A 304 -0.67 -27.38 3.09
C ILE A 304 -1.23 -27.93 4.40
N SER A 305 -0.57 -27.60 5.50
CA SER A 305 -1.02 -28.02 6.83
C SER A 305 -1.82 -26.94 7.54
N SER A 306 -1.51 -25.67 7.31
CA SER A 306 -2.27 -24.54 7.82
C SER A 306 -1.99 -23.27 7.01
N VAL A 307 -2.93 -22.33 7.06
CA VAL A 307 -2.73 -20.94 6.65
C VAL A 307 -3.09 -20.06 7.85
N ARG A 308 -2.17 -19.20 8.26
CA ARG A 308 -2.42 -18.19 9.30
C ARG A 308 -2.44 -16.80 8.66
N VAL A 309 -3.42 -15.99 9.05
CA VAL A 309 -3.52 -14.60 8.61
C VAL A 309 -3.09 -13.71 9.77
N GLU A 310 -2.03 -12.96 9.54
CA GLU A 310 -1.44 -12.05 10.50
C GLU A 310 -1.52 -10.63 9.91
N ALA A 311 -1.49 -9.61 10.77
CA ALA A 311 -1.16 -8.27 10.29
C ALA A 311 0.23 -8.33 9.66
N TRP A 312 0.48 -7.54 8.62
CA TRP A 312 1.81 -7.50 8.04
C TRP A 312 2.77 -6.83 9.05
N THR A 313 3.65 -7.64 9.68
CA THR A 313 4.52 -7.24 10.80
C THR A 313 6.04 -7.53 10.65
N GLU A 314 6.90 -6.72 11.31
CA GLU A 314 8.37 -6.89 11.46
C GLU A 314 8.60 -7.76 12.69
N HIS A 315 9.61 -8.62 12.65
CA HIS A 315 10.11 -9.27 13.86
C HIS A 315 11.57 -8.91 14.13
N ASP A 316 11.79 -8.42 15.35
CA ASP A 316 12.95 -8.36 16.25
C ASP A 316 14.39 -8.37 15.68
N ALA A 317 14.95 -7.17 15.53
CA ALA A 317 16.33 -6.95 15.95
C ALA A 317 16.30 -6.62 17.46
N GLY A 318 16.97 -7.43 18.27
CA GLY A 318 16.96 -7.35 19.73
C GLY A 318 17.11 -5.93 20.29
N GLU A 319 16.34 -5.64 21.34
CA GLU A 319 16.46 -4.44 22.15
C GLU A 319 17.94 -4.24 22.55
N TRP A 320 18.55 -3.17 22.05
CA TRP A 320 19.76 -2.64 22.67
C TRP A 320 19.32 -1.72 23.82
N PRO A 321 19.74 -2.01 25.06
CA PRO A 321 19.37 -1.18 26.19
C PRO A 321 19.98 0.23 26.02
N ILE A 322 19.17 1.20 26.43
CA ILE A 322 19.43 2.64 26.51
C ILE A 322 20.68 2.92 27.35
#